data_AF-A0A7S0WPS9-F1
#
_entry.id   AF-A0A7S0WPS9-F1
#
_cell.length_a   1.000
_cell.length_b   1.000
_cell.length_c   1.000
_cell.angle_alpha   90.00
_cell.angle_beta   90.00
_cell.angle_gamma   90.00
#
_symmetry.space_group_name_H-M   'P 1'
#
loop_
_entity.id
_entity.type
_entity.pdbx_description
1 polymer ?
#
loop_
_entity_poly.entity_id
_entity_poly.type
_entity_poly.pdbx_seq_one_letter_code
_entity_poly.pdbx_strand_id
1 'polypeptide(L)'
;MADTTRDDIAAALDQEVSNLCDALHGIEVKALSGHAKVLAAEESSIDSQLRLAQLEETVAKLKAQGRERELALYQEVVRLETLLKAEKMQGALASSRAHALLADVERLRCMRDEAAIARDAALGELAGAYADMEAMQATLQDSAIYVRYLRKKVLELEIESSRNAARALSGGGAGRDDAQGAFSMASIRASVQAAVREACECGEEEKRRRLRQLQLRWHPDKNPVLTEFATEVTKLINEAVAQAEAGGSK
;
A
#
# COMPACT_ATOMS: atom_id res chain seq x y z
N MET A 1 50.50 -152.48 3.64
CA MET A 1 49.23 -151.71 3.61
C MET A 1 49.13 -150.70 4.77
N ALA A 2 50.25 -150.22 5.33
CA ALA A 2 50.26 -149.20 6.39
C ALA A 2 50.88 -147.85 5.92
N ASP A 3 51.45 -147.80 4.69
CA ASP A 3 52.06 -146.58 4.14
C ASP A 3 51.05 -145.70 3.38
N THR A 4 49.96 -146.26 2.84
CA THR A 4 48.94 -145.50 2.09
C THR A 4 48.16 -144.51 2.96
N THR A 5 47.91 -144.84 4.23
CA THR A 5 47.20 -143.93 5.15
C THR A 5 48.06 -142.76 5.62
N ARG A 6 49.39 -142.85 5.52
CA ARG A 6 50.31 -141.78 5.88
C ARG A 6 50.43 -140.75 4.75
N ASP A 7 50.44 -141.22 3.50
CA ASP A 7 50.47 -140.36 2.31
C ASP A 7 49.14 -139.61 2.13
N ASP A 8 48.00 -140.23 2.44
CA ASP A 8 46.68 -139.57 2.41
C ASP A 8 46.55 -138.47 3.48
N ILE A 9 47.12 -138.68 4.67
CA ILE A 9 47.15 -137.65 5.74
C ILE A 9 48.11 -136.51 5.35
N ALA A 10 49.26 -136.82 4.74
CA ALA A 10 50.19 -135.80 4.26
C ALA A 10 49.56 -134.95 3.14
N ALA A 11 48.88 -135.57 2.18
CA ALA A 11 48.16 -134.86 1.12
C ALA A 11 46.99 -134.00 1.66
N ALA A 12 46.25 -134.50 2.66
CA ALA A 12 45.21 -133.72 3.33
C ALA A 12 45.78 -132.50 4.08
N LEU A 13 46.93 -132.67 4.75
CA LEU A 13 47.64 -131.57 5.43
C LEU A 13 48.21 -130.57 4.43
N ASP A 14 48.80 -131.00 3.32
CA ASP A 14 49.30 -130.11 2.27
C ASP A 14 48.16 -129.33 1.61
N GLN A 15 46.99 -129.96 1.40
CA GLN A 15 45.79 -129.28 0.92
C GLN A 15 45.26 -128.26 1.94
N GLU A 16 45.27 -128.59 3.23
CA GLU A 16 44.86 -127.68 4.29
C GLU A 16 45.83 -126.49 4.43
N VAL A 17 47.14 -126.74 4.36
CA VAL A 17 48.18 -125.69 4.32
C VAL A 17 48.02 -124.82 3.07
N SER A 18 47.76 -125.39 1.89
CA SER A 18 47.49 -124.63 0.67
C SER A 18 46.25 -123.76 0.82
N ASN A 19 45.15 -124.30 1.34
CA ASN A 19 43.93 -123.55 1.58
C ASN A 19 44.15 -122.41 2.60
N LEU A 20 44.97 -122.63 3.63
CA LEU A 20 45.35 -121.62 4.61
C LEU A 20 46.24 -120.53 4.00
N CYS A 21 47.20 -120.90 3.13
CA CYS A 21 48.04 -119.96 2.39
C CYS A 21 47.21 -119.10 1.43
N ASP A 22 46.28 -119.70 0.67
CA ASP A 22 45.36 -118.99 -0.22
C ASP A 22 44.41 -118.08 0.55
N ALA A 23 43.91 -118.54 1.71
CA ALA A 23 43.09 -117.72 2.60
C ALA A 23 43.88 -116.54 3.18
N LEU A 24 45.11 -116.77 3.64
CA LEU A 24 46.01 -115.71 4.14
C LEU A 24 46.33 -114.70 3.04
N HIS A 25 46.70 -115.15 1.84
CA HIS A 25 46.95 -114.28 0.71
C HIS A 25 45.70 -113.50 0.29
N GLY A 26 44.54 -114.15 0.29
CA GLY A 26 43.26 -113.49 0.03
C GLY A 26 42.90 -112.43 1.08
N ILE A 27 43.23 -112.68 2.36
CA ILE A 27 43.08 -111.71 3.44
C ILE A 27 44.07 -110.55 3.24
N GLU A 28 45.33 -110.82 2.89
CA GLU A 28 46.36 -109.81 2.64
C GLU A 28 45.98 -108.90 1.46
N VAL A 29 45.55 -109.46 0.33
CA VAL A 29 45.09 -108.68 -0.83
C VAL A 29 43.87 -107.84 -0.48
N LYS A 30 42.91 -108.39 0.29
CA LYS A 30 41.75 -107.61 0.77
C LYS A 30 42.17 -106.51 1.75
N ALA A 31 43.13 -106.76 2.63
CA ALA A 31 43.66 -105.79 3.58
C ALA A 31 44.38 -104.65 2.84
N LEU A 32 45.24 -104.97 1.87
CA LEU A 32 45.92 -103.99 1.02
C LEU A 32 44.94 -103.18 0.16
N SER A 33 43.95 -103.84 -0.46
CA SER A 33 42.90 -103.16 -1.22
C SER A 33 42.04 -102.26 -0.33
N GLY A 34 41.72 -102.72 0.87
CA GLY A 34 41.01 -101.93 1.88
C GLY A 34 41.81 -100.70 2.29
N HIS A 35 43.10 -100.87 2.58
CA HIS A 35 44.00 -99.77 2.93
C HIS A 35 44.12 -98.75 1.80
N ALA A 36 44.29 -99.19 0.56
CA ALA A 36 44.33 -98.30 -0.61
C ALA A 36 43.02 -97.50 -0.78
N LYS A 37 41.86 -98.11 -0.51
CA LYS A 37 40.57 -97.40 -0.53
C LYS A 37 40.44 -96.38 0.60
N VAL A 38 40.95 -96.69 1.79
CA VAL A 38 40.97 -95.75 2.92
C VAL A 38 41.87 -94.55 2.58
N LEU A 39 43.08 -94.77 2.07
CA LEU A 39 43.97 -93.68 1.65
C LEU A 39 43.36 -92.80 0.55
N ALA A 40 42.74 -93.40 -0.47
CA ALA A 40 42.06 -92.63 -1.51
C ALA A 40 40.85 -91.82 -0.97
N ALA A 41 40.13 -92.37 0.00
CA ALA A 41 39.05 -91.66 0.69
C ALA A 41 39.58 -90.53 1.58
N GLU A 42 40.72 -90.72 2.24
CA GLU A 42 41.42 -89.68 3.01
C GLU A 42 41.89 -88.54 2.09
N GLU A 43 42.53 -88.85 0.96
CA GLU A 43 42.94 -87.85 -0.04
C GLU A 43 41.74 -87.05 -0.58
N SER A 44 40.64 -87.73 -0.92
CA SER A 44 39.41 -87.08 -1.38
C SER A 44 38.75 -86.24 -0.27
N SER A 45 38.84 -86.68 0.99
CA SER A 45 38.37 -85.91 2.14
C SER A 45 39.20 -84.64 2.32
N ILE A 46 40.53 -84.72 2.21
CA ILE A 46 41.45 -83.59 2.30
C ILE A 46 41.18 -82.57 1.18
N ASP A 47 41.02 -83.02 -0.08
CA ASP A 47 40.70 -82.12 -1.19
C ASP A 47 39.33 -81.44 -1.00
N SER A 48 38.34 -82.19 -0.50
CA SER A 48 37.02 -81.63 -0.17
C SER A 48 37.11 -80.58 0.95
N GLN A 49 37.90 -80.82 1.99
CA GLN A 49 38.14 -79.86 3.07
C GLN A 49 38.85 -78.60 2.57
N LEU A 50 39.85 -78.75 1.70
CA LEU A 50 40.55 -77.60 1.10
C LEU A 50 39.60 -76.75 0.24
N ARG A 51 38.74 -77.39 -0.57
CA ARG A 51 37.72 -76.68 -1.37
C ARG A 51 36.70 -75.99 -0.49
N LEU A 52 36.25 -76.62 0.60
CA LEU A 52 35.35 -75.99 1.57
C LEU A 52 36.00 -74.75 2.19
N ALA A 53 37.27 -74.83 2.62
CA ALA A 53 37.98 -73.68 3.17
C ALA A 53 38.13 -72.53 2.14
N GLN A 54 38.41 -72.85 0.87
CA GLN A 54 38.46 -71.85 -0.21
C GLN A 54 37.09 -71.21 -0.47
N LEU A 55 36.02 -72.01 -0.47
CA LEU A 55 34.66 -71.50 -0.62
C LEU A 55 34.26 -70.62 0.58
N GLU A 56 34.61 -71.01 1.80
CA GLU A 56 34.40 -70.19 3.00
C GLU A 56 35.13 -68.85 2.91
N GLU A 57 36.38 -68.83 2.44
CA GLU A 57 37.15 -67.60 2.22
C GLU A 57 36.49 -66.70 1.16
N THR A 58 36.05 -67.27 0.02
CA THR A 58 35.36 -66.49 -1.02
C THR A 58 34.02 -65.94 -0.54
N VAL A 59 33.26 -66.72 0.23
CA VAL A 59 32.01 -66.26 0.86
C VAL A 59 32.29 -65.14 1.85
N ALA A 60 33.35 -65.23 2.66
CA ALA A 60 33.75 -64.17 3.57
C ALA A 60 34.13 -62.88 2.83
N LYS A 61 34.91 -62.98 1.74
CA LYS A 61 35.27 -61.84 0.88
C LYS A 61 34.04 -61.18 0.25
N LEU A 62 33.12 -61.98 -0.30
CA LEU A 62 31.88 -61.45 -0.89
C LEU A 62 30.98 -60.78 0.15
N LYS A 63 30.90 -61.33 1.38
CA LYS A 63 30.18 -60.69 2.49
C LYS A 63 30.80 -59.36 2.90
N ALA A 64 32.13 -59.26 2.96
CA ALA A 64 32.82 -58.01 3.26
C ALA A 64 32.55 -56.95 2.17
N GLN A 65 32.70 -57.34 0.90
CA GLN A 65 32.37 -56.46 -0.24
C GLN A 65 30.91 -56.03 -0.26
N GLY A 66 29.98 -56.92 0.13
CA GLY A 66 28.56 -56.60 0.27
C GLY A 66 28.33 -55.49 1.30
N ARG A 67 28.94 -55.62 2.49
CA ARG A 67 28.84 -54.60 3.55
C ARG A 67 29.45 -53.26 3.15
N GLU A 68 30.59 -53.27 2.47
CA GLU A 68 31.22 -52.04 1.96
C GLU A 68 30.33 -51.33 0.93
N ARG A 69 29.74 -52.07 0.00
CA ARG A 69 28.79 -51.53 -0.98
C ARG A 69 27.53 -50.98 -0.31
N GLU A 70 26.99 -51.69 0.68
CA GLU A 70 25.85 -51.21 1.47
C GLU A 70 26.17 -49.89 2.16
N LEU A 71 27.32 -49.78 2.85
CA LEU A 71 27.76 -48.54 3.50
C LEU A 71 27.92 -47.39 2.50
N ALA A 72 28.51 -47.66 1.32
CA ALA A 72 28.64 -46.65 0.27
C ALA A 72 27.27 -46.16 -0.23
N LEU A 73 26.32 -47.09 -0.45
CA LEU A 73 24.95 -46.73 -0.84
C LEU A 73 24.24 -45.92 0.26
N TYR A 74 24.39 -46.28 1.52
CA TYR A 74 23.84 -45.51 2.64
C TYR A 74 24.39 -44.08 2.67
N GLN A 75 25.70 -43.90 2.48
CA GLN A 75 26.31 -42.57 2.40
C GLN A 75 25.76 -41.76 1.24
N GLU A 76 25.57 -42.39 0.07
CA GLU A 76 25.03 -41.74 -1.11
C GLU A 76 23.57 -41.33 -0.95
N VAL A 77 22.75 -42.16 -0.30
CA VAL A 77 21.36 -41.83 0.06
C VAL A 77 21.31 -40.62 0.98
N VAL A 78 22.13 -40.60 2.04
CA VAL A 78 22.20 -39.44 2.95
C VAL A 78 22.63 -38.18 2.19
N ARG A 79 23.64 -38.28 1.32
CA ARG A 79 24.10 -37.16 0.49
C ARG A 79 22.96 -36.62 -0.39
N LEU A 80 22.24 -37.49 -1.10
CA LEU A 80 21.12 -37.10 -1.96
C LEU A 80 19.95 -36.50 -1.16
N GLU A 81 19.66 -37.02 0.04
CA GLU A 81 18.65 -36.43 0.92
C GLU A 81 19.01 -35.02 1.36
N THR A 82 20.29 -34.76 1.68
CA THR A 82 20.73 -33.39 2.04
C THR A 82 20.62 -32.43 0.86
N LEU A 83 20.98 -32.86 -0.36
CA LEU A 83 20.81 -32.06 -1.57
C LEU A 83 19.33 -31.78 -1.87
N LEU A 84 18.47 -32.79 -1.78
CA LEU A 84 17.03 -32.61 -1.99
C LEU A 84 16.43 -31.62 -0.97
N LYS A 85 16.87 -31.66 0.29
CA LYS A 85 16.45 -30.68 1.31
C LYS A 85 16.94 -29.27 0.95
N ALA A 86 18.18 -29.13 0.51
CA ALA A 86 18.73 -27.84 0.08
C ALA A 86 17.97 -27.26 -1.12
N GLU A 87 17.68 -28.08 -2.15
CA GLU A 87 16.90 -27.66 -3.32
C GLU A 87 15.47 -27.26 -2.95
N LYS A 88 14.81 -28.01 -2.04
CA LYS A 88 13.47 -27.63 -1.54
C LYS A 88 13.49 -26.27 -0.84
N MET A 89 14.51 -26.00 -0.01
CA MET A 89 14.66 -24.71 0.65
C MET A 89 14.96 -23.59 -0.35
N GLN A 90 15.81 -23.84 -1.35
CA GLN A 90 16.09 -22.88 -2.42
C GLN A 90 14.83 -22.58 -3.26
N GLY A 91 14.04 -23.60 -3.58
CA GLY A 91 12.76 -23.46 -4.27
C GLY A 91 11.75 -22.65 -3.45
N ALA A 92 11.66 -22.88 -2.14
CA ALA A 92 10.80 -22.11 -1.24
C ALA A 92 11.22 -20.63 -1.17
N LEU A 93 12.52 -20.34 -1.09
CA LEU A 93 13.05 -18.97 -1.11
C LEU A 93 12.80 -18.28 -2.45
N ALA A 94 13.01 -18.97 -3.57
CA ALA A 94 12.74 -18.45 -4.91
C ALA A 94 11.24 -18.13 -5.10
N SER A 95 10.37 -19.03 -4.64
CA SER A 95 8.92 -18.82 -4.65
C SER A 95 8.53 -17.61 -3.79
N SER A 96 9.04 -17.53 -2.56
CA SER A 96 8.78 -16.38 -1.67
C SER A 96 9.23 -15.05 -2.30
N ARG A 97 10.41 -15.02 -2.93
CA ARG A 97 10.90 -13.85 -3.65
C ARG A 97 10.01 -13.46 -4.83
N ALA A 98 9.52 -14.44 -5.60
CA ALA A 98 8.59 -14.18 -6.69
C ALA A 98 7.27 -13.59 -6.18
N HIS A 99 6.72 -14.11 -5.09
CA HIS A 99 5.51 -13.56 -4.47
C HIS A 99 5.71 -12.12 -3.97
N ALA A 100 6.85 -11.83 -3.35
CA ALA A 100 7.18 -10.46 -2.91
C ALA A 100 7.24 -9.48 -4.10
N LEU A 101 7.88 -9.87 -5.21
CA LEU A 101 7.93 -9.05 -6.42
C LEU A 101 6.55 -8.83 -7.04
N LEU A 102 5.68 -9.85 -7.04
CA LEU A 102 4.30 -9.70 -7.52
C LEU A 102 3.51 -8.72 -6.64
N ALA A 103 3.64 -8.81 -5.33
CA ALA A 103 3.00 -7.87 -4.40
C ALA A 103 3.49 -6.42 -4.61
N ASP A 104 4.80 -6.22 -4.86
CA ASP A 104 5.34 -4.90 -5.18
C ASP A 104 4.79 -4.35 -6.51
N VAL A 105 4.65 -5.19 -7.53
CA VAL A 105 4.04 -4.79 -8.81
C VAL A 105 2.58 -4.40 -8.63
N GLU A 106 1.82 -5.15 -7.84
CA GLU A 106 0.42 -4.81 -7.52
C GLU A 106 0.33 -3.48 -6.77
N ARG A 107 1.20 -3.25 -5.78
CA ARG A 107 1.29 -1.97 -5.07
C ARG A 107 1.57 -0.81 -6.00
N LEU A 108 2.54 -0.95 -6.91
CA LEU A 108 2.86 0.09 -7.89
C LEU A 108 1.69 0.35 -8.87
N ARG A 109 0.93 -0.68 -9.23
CA ARG A 109 -0.30 -0.52 -10.04
C ARG A 109 -1.35 0.29 -9.30
N CYS A 110 -1.62 -0.02 -8.02
CA CYS A 110 -2.55 0.75 -7.20
C CYS A 110 -2.12 2.23 -7.12
N MET A 111 -0.84 2.50 -6.84
CA MET A 111 -0.32 3.87 -6.78
C MET A 111 -0.47 4.62 -8.12
N ARG A 112 -0.24 3.95 -9.24
CA ARG A 112 -0.43 4.53 -10.57
C ARG A 112 -1.91 4.89 -10.80
N ASP A 113 -2.82 4.00 -10.43
CA ASP A 113 -4.25 4.20 -10.65
C ASP A 113 -4.79 5.34 -9.74
N GLU A 114 -4.33 5.41 -8.49
CA GLU A 114 -4.60 6.54 -7.59
C GLU A 114 -4.09 7.87 -8.16
N ALA A 115 -2.86 7.89 -8.71
CA ALA A 115 -2.30 9.09 -9.33
C ALA A 115 -3.09 9.52 -10.57
N ALA A 116 -3.61 8.58 -11.36
CA ALA A 116 -4.46 8.87 -12.51
C ALA A 116 -5.79 9.49 -12.07
N ILE A 117 -6.44 8.94 -11.03
CA ILE A 117 -7.67 9.50 -10.45
C ILE A 117 -7.42 10.92 -9.93
N ALA A 118 -6.32 11.15 -9.21
CA ALA A 118 -5.98 12.47 -8.68
C ALA A 118 -5.74 13.50 -9.79
N ARG A 119 -5.08 13.10 -10.89
CA ARG A 119 -4.89 13.95 -12.07
C ARG A 119 -6.22 14.33 -12.70
N ASP A 120 -7.11 13.36 -12.90
CA ASP A 120 -8.39 13.60 -13.56
C ASP A 120 -9.31 14.48 -12.70
N ALA A 121 -9.26 14.33 -11.36
CA ALA A 121 -9.92 15.24 -10.43
C ALA A 121 -9.39 16.69 -10.54
N ALA A 122 -8.07 16.88 -10.56
CA ALA A 122 -7.45 18.20 -10.69
C ALA A 122 -7.78 18.87 -12.04
N LEU A 123 -7.87 18.08 -13.12
CA LEU A 123 -8.32 18.58 -14.43
C LEU A 123 -9.80 19.01 -14.39
N GLY A 124 -10.64 18.29 -13.65
CA GLY A 124 -12.03 18.67 -13.40
C GLY A 124 -12.16 19.99 -12.64
N GLU A 125 -11.38 20.18 -11.58
CA GLU A 125 -11.33 21.45 -10.82
C GLU A 125 -10.86 22.61 -11.68
N LEU A 126 -9.81 22.40 -12.49
CA LEU A 126 -9.31 23.41 -13.42
C LEU A 126 -10.37 23.81 -14.45
N ALA A 127 -11.07 22.84 -15.04
CA ALA A 127 -12.16 23.09 -15.97
C ALA A 127 -13.30 23.88 -15.32
N GLY A 128 -13.65 23.55 -14.07
CA GLY A 128 -14.63 24.31 -13.28
C GLY A 128 -14.22 25.77 -13.08
N ALA A 129 -12.96 26.01 -12.70
CA ALA A 129 -12.43 27.36 -12.52
C ALA A 129 -12.46 28.18 -13.83
N TYR A 130 -12.18 27.58 -14.98
CA TYR A 130 -12.31 28.26 -16.28
C TYR A 130 -13.76 28.61 -16.60
N ALA A 131 -14.71 27.71 -16.33
CA ALA A 131 -16.13 27.98 -16.52
C ALA A 131 -16.62 29.14 -15.63
N ASP A 132 -16.16 29.21 -14.38
CA ASP A 132 -16.48 30.31 -13.47
C ASP A 132 -15.91 31.65 -13.96
N MET A 133 -14.66 31.66 -14.44
CA MET A 133 -14.06 32.86 -15.03
C MET A 133 -14.82 33.32 -16.28
N GLU A 134 -15.22 32.41 -17.16
CA GLU A 134 -16.03 32.72 -18.34
C GLU A 134 -17.39 33.31 -17.94
N ALA A 135 -18.04 32.73 -16.92
CA ALA A 135 -19.30 33.25 -16.39
C ALA A 135 -19.11 34.67 -15.81
N MET A 136 -18.05 34.90 -15.02
CA MET A 136 -17.74 36.24 -14.51
C MET A 136 -17.48 37.24 -15.64
N GLN A 137 -16.73 36.83 -16.66
CA GLN A 137 -16.45 37.68 -17.83
C GLN A 137 -17.75 38.04 -18.58
N ALA A 138 -18.67 37.08 -18.75
CA ALA A 138 -19.98 37.35 -19.34
C ALA A 138 -20.77 38.38 -18.51
N THR A 139 -20.82 38.25 -17.18
CA THR A 139 -21.50 39.23 -16.32
C THR A 139 -20.86 40.63 -16.39
N LEU A 140 -19.54 40.71 -16.50
CA LEU A 140 -18.83 41.98 -16.69
C LEU A 140 -19.16 42.62 -18.05
N GLN A 141 -19.31 41.81 -19.11
CA GLN A 141 -19.72 42.32 -20.42
C GLN A 141 -21.15 42.87 -20.39
N ASP A 142 -22.09 42.14 -19.77
CA ASP A 142 -23.49 42.58 -19.65
C ASP A 142 -23.61 43.88 -18.84
N SER A 143 -22.89 43.96 -17.71
CA SER A 143 -22.86 45.18 -16.90
C SER A 143 -22.25 46.36 -17.67
N ALA A 144 -21.22 46.14 -18.48
CA ALA A 144 -20.63 47.18 -19.33
C ALA A 144 -21.63 47.68 -20.39
N ILE A 145 -22.41 46.79 -21.01
CA ILE A 145 -23.47 47.16 -21.95
C ILE A 145 -24.54 47.98 -21.23
N TYR A 146 -24.98 47.55 -20.05
CA TYR A 146 -25.97 48.25 -19.24
C TYR A 146 -25.51 49.65 -18.83
N VAL A 147 -24.25 49.82 -18.41
CA VAL A 147 -23.69 51.15 -18.09
C VAL A 147 -23.69 52.07 -19.31
N ARG A 148 -23.36 51.55 -20.51
CA ARG A 148 -23.46 52.35 -21.76
C ARG A 148 -24.89 52.78 -22.05
N TYR A 149 -25.86 51.89 -21.84
CA TYR A 149 -27.28 52.21 -21.97
C TYR A 149 -27.71 53.31 -21.01
N LEU A 150 -27.37 53.19 -19.71
CA LEU A 150 -27.68 54.20 -18.70
C LEU A 150 -27.05 55.55 -19.04
N ARG A 151 -25.78 55.58 -19.46
CA ARG A 151 -25.11 56.82 -19.91
C ARG A 151 -25.85 57.47 -21.07
N LYS A 152 -26.25 56.69 -22.07
CA LYS A 152 -27.06 57.20 -23.19
C LYS A 152 -28.38 57.79 -22.70
N LYS A 153 -29.07 57.11 -21.77
CA LYS A 153 -30.37 57.57 -21.25
C LYS A 153 -30.24 58.85 -20.41
N VAL A 154 -29.19 58.96 -19.60
CA VAL A 154 -28.88 60.19 -18.85
C VAL A 154 -28.64 61.34 -19.81
N LEU A 155 -27.83 61.16 -20.86
CA LEU A 155 -27.60 62.18 -21.88
C LEU A 155 -28.89 62.60 -22.61
N GLU A 156 -29.78 61.65 -22.95
CA GLU A 156 -31.09 61.95 -23.53
C GLU A 156 -31.94 62.83 -22.60
N LEU A 157 -32.00 62.46 -21.32
CA LEU A 157 -32.76 63.21 -20.31
C LEU A 157 -32.17 64.60 -20.04
N GLU A 158 -30.85 64.74 -20.05
CA GLU A 158 -30.17 66.04 -19.93
C GLU A 158 -30.50 66.97 -21.12
N ILE A 159 -30.53 66.43 -22.35
CA ILE A 159 -30.93 67.17 -23.55
C ILE A 159 -32.41 67.58 -23.46
N GLU A 160 -33.30 66.67 -23.06
CA GLU A 160 -34.73 66.96 -22.86
C GLU A 160 -34.94 68.03 -21.79
N SER A 161 -34.26 67.92 -20.65
CA SER A 161 -34.30 68.90 -19.55
C SER A 161 -33.80 70.28 -20.02
N SER A 162 -32.68 70.32 -20.75
CA SER A 162 -32.13 71.56 -21.33
C SER A 162 -33.10 72.22 -22.32
N ARG A 163 -33.79 71.42 -23.16
CA ARG A 163 -34.83 71.92 -24.08
C ARG A 163 -36.05 72.45 -23.33
N ASN A 164 -36.50 71.77 -22.28
CA ASN A 164 -37.63 72.21 -21.46
C ASN A 164 -37.30 73.50 -20.70
N ALA A 165 -36.09 73.62 -20.14
CA ALA A 165 -35.61 74.83 -19.49
C ALA A 165 -35.53 76.02 -20.46
N ALA A 166 -35.01 75.81 -21.68
CA ALA A 166 -35.00 76.83 -22.72
C ALA A 166 -36.43 77.26 -23.13
N ARG A 167 -37.37 76.31 -23.23
CA ARG A 167 -38.79 76.60 -23.47
C ARG A 167 -39.42 77.43 -22.34
N ALA A 168 -39.14 77.08 -21.08
CA ALA A 168 -39.63 77.83 -19.93
C ALA A 168 -39.08 79.27 -19.89
N LEU A 169 -37.79 79.47 -20.19
CA LEU A 169 -37.16 80.79 -20.29
C LEU A 169 -37.75 81.64 -21.42
N SER A 170 -38.18 81.02 -22.53
CA SER A 170 -38.89 81.72 -23.62
C SER A 170 -40.38 81.99 -23.35
N GLY A 171 -40.97 81.39 -22.31
CA GLY A 171 -42.41 81.36 -22.06
C GLY A 171 -42.94 82.25 -20.92
N GLY A 172 -42.08 82.89 -20.12
CA GLY A 172 -42.55 83.80 -19.07
C GLY A 172 -41.51 84.05 -17.99
N GLY A 173 -41.12 85.32 -17.84
CA GLY A 173 -40.43 85.79 -16.65
C GLY A 173 -41.42 85.95 -15.49
N ALA A 174 -41.16 85.30 -14.36
CA ALA A 174 -41.36 85.80 -13.00
C ALA A 174 -41.17 84.66 -11.99
N GLY A 175 -40.12 84.77 -11.18
CA GLY A 175 -40.06 84.19 -9.84
C GLY A 175 -39.75 82.70 -9.76
N ARG A 176 -38.53 82.37 -9.34
CA ARG A 176 -38.23 82.12 -7.93
C ARG A 176 -36.84 81.46 -7.85
N ASP A 177 -35.85 82.32 -7.64
CA ASP A 177 -34.64 81.96 -6.92
C ASP A 177 -35.05 81.40 -5.55
N ASP A 178 -34.68 80.15 -5.27
CA ASP A 178 -34.36 79.60 -3.95
C ASP A 178 -34.12 78.09 -4.09
N ALA A 179 -33.05 77.72 -4.78
CA ALA A 179 -32.49 76.37 -4.72
C ALA A 179 -30.97 76.41 -4.52
N GLN A 180 -30.47 77.49 -3.91
CA GLN A 180 -29.07 77.65 -3.57
C GLN A 180 -28.76 76.91 -2.27
N GLY A 181 -28.31 75.66 -2.41
CA GLY A 181 -27.44 75.00 -1.42
C GLY A 181 -28.11 74.09 -0.39
N ALA A 182 -28.76 73.00 -0.84
CA ALA A 182 -29.18 71.89 0.03
C ALA A 182 -28.00 71.18 0.77
N PHE A 183 -26.75 71.47 0.38
CA PHE A 183 -25.52 70.97 1.01
C PHE A 183 -24.63 72.06 1.61
N SER A 184 -25.19 73.23 1.94
CA SER A 184 -24.41 74.19 2.75
C SER A 184 -24.22 73.65 4.16
N MET A 185 -23.01 73.79 4.72
CA MET A 185 -22.71 73.40 6.10
C MET A 185 -23.65 74.04 7.13
N ALA A 186 -24.18 75.23 6.81
CA ALA A 186 -25.20 75.91 7.62
C ALA A 186 -26.54 75.14 7.65
N SER A 187 -27.00 74.63 6.51
CA SER A 187 -28.22 73.80 6.42
C SER A 187 -28.06 72.48 7.18
N ILE A 188 -26.89 71.85 7.06
CA ILE A 188 -26.58 70.58 7.73
C ILE A 188 -26.48 70.79 9.24
N ARG A 189 -25.83 71.87 9.68
CA ARG A 189 -25.82 72.29 11.10
C ARG A 189 -27.25 72.51 11.62
N ALA A 190 -28.09 73.20 10.86
CA ALA A 190 -29.49 73.44 11.25
C ALA A 190 -30.30 72.14 11.34
N SER A 191 -30.13 71.22 10.38
CA SER A 191 -30.79 69.91 10.38
C SER A 191 -30.33 69.03 11.55
N VAL A 192 -29.03 69.01 11.84
CA VAL A 192 -28.46 68.29 12.99
C VAL A 192 -28.99 68.86 14.30
N GLN A 193 -29.01 70.19 14.46
CA GLN A 193 -29.55 70.85 15.64
C GLN A 193 -31.06 70.63 15.79
N ALA A 194 -31.82 70.54 14.70
CA ALA A 194 -33.25 70.22 14.74
C ALA A 194 -33.47 68.76 15.18
N ALA A 195 -32.72 67.81 14.62
CA ALA A 195 -32.79 66.40 14.99
C ALA A 195 -32.37 66.14 16.45
N VAL A 196 -31.36 66.84 16.95
CA VAL A 196 -30.94 66.76 18.36
C VAL A 196 -31.99 67.36 19.29
N ARG A 197 -32.62 68.48 18.91
CA ARG A 197 -33.74 69.07 19.67
C ARG A 197 -34.95 68.13 19.72
N GLU A 198 -35.36 67.57 18.59
CA GLU A 198 -36.46 66.60 18.53
C GLU A 198 -36.16 65.36 19.39
N ALA A 199 -34.91 64.87 19.38
CA ALA A 199 -34.50 63.76 20.25
C ALA A 199 -34.54 64.13 21.74
N CYS A 200 -34.35 65.40 22.12
CA CYS A 200 -34.43 65.86 23.50
C CYS A 200 -35.87 66.06 24.00
N GLU A 201 -36.84 66.24 23.10
CA GLU A 201 -38.26 66.32 23.44
C GLU A 201 -38.88 64.93 23.73
N CYS A 202 -38.23 63.86 23.27
CA CYS A 202 -38.62 62.48 23.60
C CYS A 202 -38.15 62.08 25.01
N GLY A 203 -38.75 61.02 25.57
CA GLY A 203 -38.33 60.47 26.87
C GLY A 203 -36.87 60.01 26.88
N GLU A 204 -36.22 59.98 28.05
CA GLU A 204 -34.77 59.76 28.18
C GLU A 204 -34.25 58.50 27.47
N GLU A 205 -35.02 57.41 27.48
CA GLU A 205 -34.63 56.17 26.79
C GLU A 205 -34.66 56.31 25.27
N GLU A 206 -35.66 57.01 24.73
CA GLU A 206 -35.79 57.26 23.29
C GLU A 206 -34.76 58.30 22.82
N LYS A 207 -34.49 59.34 23.63
CA LYS A 207 -33.41 60.31 23.41
C LYS A 207 -32.07 59.59 23.20
N ARG A 208 -31.70 58.69 24.12
CA ARG A 208 -30.45 57.92 24.03
C ARG A 208 -30.40 56.98 22.82
N ARG A 209 -31.54 56.47 22.34
CA ARG A 209 -31.59 55.64 21.13
C ARG A 209 -31.42 56.48 19.86
N ARG A 210 -32.15 57.59 19.74
CA ARG A 210 -32.09 58.49 18.58
C ARG A 210 -30.71 59.15 18.44
N LEU A 211 -30.09 59.57 19.55
CA LEU A 211 -28.73 60.13 19.52
C LEU A 211 -27.66 59.10 19.10
N ARG A 212 -27.75 57.86 19.62
CA ARG A 212 -26.84 56.78 19.20
C ARG A 212 -26.99 56.47 17.71
N GLN A 213 -28.22 56.43 17.20
CA GLN A 213 -28.48 56.20 15.78
C GLN A 213 -27.93 57.34 14.90
N LEU A 214 -28.07 58.59 15.34
CA LEU A 214 -27.53 59.76 14.64
C LEU A 214 -26.00 59.74 14.59
N GLN A 215 -25.33 59.39 15.70
CA GLN A 215 -23.87 59.23 15.76
C GLN A 215 -23.38 58.09 14.87
N LEU A 216 -24.07 56.94 14.85
CA LEU A 216 -23.72 55.80 14.00
C LEU A 216 -23.84 56.14 12.50
N ARG A 217 -24.87 56.88 12.11
CA ARG A 217 -25.09 57.30 10.72
C ARG A 217 -23.98 58.22 10.21
N TRP A 218 -23.45 59.08 11.07
CA TRP A 218 -22.38 60.03 10.75
C TRP A 218 -20.98 59.59 11.20
N HIS A 219 -20.81 58.32 11.59
CA HIS A 219 -19.50 57.81 12.01
C HIS A 219 -18.52 57.77 10.83
N PRO A 220 -17.24 58.16 11.01
CA PRO A 220 -16.25 58.17 9.93
C PRO A 220 -16.05 56.78 9.29
N ASP A 221 -16.12 55.71 10.09
CA ASP A 221 -16.01 54.32 9.62
C ASP A 221 -17.16 53.90 8.68
N LYS A 222 -18.36 54.49 8.83
CA LYS A 222 -19.50 54.22 7.95
C LYS A 222 -19.49 55.08 6.68
N ASN A 223 -18.67 56.14 6.65
CA ASN A 223 -18.60 57.10 5.55
C ASN A 223 -17.15 57.28 5.08
N PRO A 224 -16.48 56.23 4.53
CA PRO A 224 -15.06 56.27 4.20
C PRO A 224 -14.69 57.27 3.09
N VAL A 225 -15.67 57.70 2.28
CA VAL A 225 -15.47 58.68 1.20
C VAL A 225 -15.48 60.14 1.71
N LEU A 226 -16.14 60.39 2.84
CA LEU A 226 -16.38 61.74 3.39
C LEU A 226 -15.96 61.78 4.87
N THR A 227 -14.80 61.22 5.20
CA THR A 227 -14.35 61.06 6.59
C THR A 227 -14.21 62.40 7.31
N GLU A 228 -13.56 63.39 6.69
CA GLU A 228 -13.41 64.74 7.26
C GLU A 228 -14.77 65.38 7.55
N PHE A 229 -15.69 65.30 6.59
CA PHE A 229 -17.05 65.82 6.73
C PHE A 229 -17.84 65.12 7.84
N ALA A 230 -17.77 63.78 7.90
CA ALA A 230 -18.41 62.98 8.93
C ALA A 230 -17.85 63.30 10.33
N THR A 231 -16.55 63.57 10.45
CA THR A 231 -15.95 64.01 11.71
C THR A 231 -16.44 65.40 12.14
N GLU A 232 -16.61 66.35 11.20
CA GLU A 232 -17.18 67.67 11.50
C GLU A 232 -18.64 67.58 11.94
N VAL A 233 -19.46 66.77 11.26
CA VAL A 233 -20.86 66.56 11.66
C VAL A 233 -20.95 65.89 13.03
N THR A 234 -20.07 64.94 13.33
CA THR A 234 -20.01 64.29 14.66
C THR A 234 -19.66 65.29 15.76
N LYS A 235 -18.73 66.24 15.50
CA LYS A 235 -18.44 67.34 16.44
C LYS A 235 -19.67 68.21 16.66
N LEU A 236 -20.37 68.60 15.61
CA LEU A 236 -21.61 69.39 15.71
C LEU A 236 -22.72 68.67 16.50
N ILE A 237 -22.84 67.34 16.35
CA ILE A 237 -23.77 66.53 17.15
C ILE A 237 -23.41 66.60 18.63
N ASN A 238 -22.13 66.39 18.97
CA ASN A 238 -21.68 66.40 20.37
C ASN A 238 -21.84 67.78 21.02
N GLU A 239 -21.53 68.85 20.29
CA GLU A 239 -21.75 70.23 20.73
C GLU A 239 -23.23 70.54 20.96
N ALA A 240 -24.12 70.14 20.04
CA ALA A 240 -25.56 70.35 20.17
C ALA A 240 -26.15 69.55 21.34
N VAL A 241 -25.69 68.32 21.57
CA VAL A 241 -26.10 67.50 22.73
C VAL A 241 -25.64 68.14 24.04
N ALA A 242 -24.38 68.58 24.12
CA ALA A 242 -23.85 69.27 25.30
C ALA A 242 -24.62 70.57 25.60
N GLN A 243 -24.99 71.34 24.57
CA GLN A 243 -25.82 72.53 24.72
C GLN A 243 -27.24 72.22 25.21
N ALA A 244 -27.87 71.15 24.69
CA ALA A 244 -29.19 70.73 25.13
C ALA A 244 -29.19 70.21 26.58
N GLU A 245 -28.15 69.52 27.01
CA GLU A 245 -27.99 69.05 28.39
C GLU A 245 -27.69 70.19 29.37
N ALA A 246 -26.89 71.18 28.96
CA ALA A 246 -26.65 72.39 29.76
C ALA A 246 -27.90 73.29 29.86
N GLY A 247 -28.74 73.32 28.82
CA GLY A 247 -29.98 74.10 28.79
C GLY A 247 -31.17 73.47 29.53
N GLY A 248 -31.15 72.15 29.74
CA GLY A 248 -32.20 71.39 30.47
C GLY A 248 -32.02 71.33 31.99
N SER A 249 -31.02 72.03 32.56
CA SER A 249 -30.73 72.06 33.99
C SER A 249 -31.30 73.30 34.70
N LYS A 250 -32.54 73.68 34.36
CA LYS A 250 -33.33 74.70 35.07
C LYS A 250 -34.70 74.15 35.46
#